data_AF-A0A517Y4V1-F1
#
_entry.id   AF-A0A517Y4V1-F1
#
_cell.length_a   1.000
_cell.length_b   1.000
_cell.length_c   1.000
_cell.angle_alpha   90.00
_cell.angle_beta   90.00
_cell.angle_gamma   90.00
#
_symmetry.space_group_name_H-M   'P 1'
#
loop_
_entity.id
_entity.type
_entity.pdbx_description
1 polymer ?
#
loop_
_entity_poly.entity_id
_entity_poly.type
_entity_poly.pdbx_seq_one_letter_code
_entity_poly.pdbx_strand_id
1 'polypeptide(L)'
;MSKFPAERLNRGWSSAACWAVAIATVLPGSFTMSLTAQEPAVTAPAARLPIPGEAEQREATKFVRDLFADEFAAAKKPLEKNTLANSLLKQANDPTNSSVNQFVLYQLARDLAVSAPAVELACQIIVEQGKKFAIDDDAEIAAVLDKVAASDAPANVQVEAIGQATSRAEIAVREEKFDHALRLLRGALTAARKTREPEVLKEIIERGRKVTAQSKEFTGPNWGEKRWPHRPMIQPRIWPSVATCG
;
A
#
# COMPACT_ATOMS: atom_id res chain seq x y z
N MET A 1 50.71 7.53 15.99
CA MET A 1 49.88 8.22 14.98
C MET A 1 48.81 7.23 14.55
N SER A 2 47.51 7.42 14.63
CA SER A 2 46.65 8.59 14.79
C SER A 2 45.33 8.10 15.41
N LYS A 3 44.90 8.75 16.50
CA LYS A 3 43.64 8.49 17.22
C LYS A 3 42.45 8.90 16.36
N PHE A 4 41.47 8.01 16.17
CA PHE A 4 40.13 8.33 15.68
C PHE A 4 39.21 8.56 16.88
N PRO A 5 38.65 9.76 17.08
CA PRO A 5 37.61 9.98 18.09
C PRO A 5 36.24 9.63 17.50
N ALA A 6 35.66 8.54 18.01
CA ALA A 6 34.24 8.21 17.87
C ALA A 6 33.47 8.96 18.96
N GLU A 7 33.03 10.17 18.66
CA GLU A 7 32.17 10.95 19.55
C GLU A 7 31.42 12.00 18.72
N ARG A 8 30.12 11.78 18.50
CA ARG A 8 29.11 12.85 18.56
C ARG A 8 27.69 12.29 18.47
N LEU A 9 27.00 12.41 19.60
CA LEU A 9 25.64 12.94 19.72
C LEU A 9 24.48 12.02 19.33
N ASN A 10 24.37 10.97 20.14
CA ASN A 10 23.11 10.55 20.73
C ASN A 10 22.40 11.77 21.40
N ARG A 11 21.57 12.51 20.64
CA ARG A 11 20.60 13.45 21.20
C ARG A 11 19.28 12.72 21.38
N GLY A 12 19.15 12.06 22.53
CA GLY A 12 17.86 11.61 23.04
C GLY A 12 16.94 12.81 23.24
N TRP A 13 15.80 12.81 22.58
CA TRP A 13 14.68 13.65 22.95
C TRP A 13 13.90 12.95 24.06
N SER A 14 14.41 13.13 25.28
CA SER A 14 13.63 12.99 26.51
C SER A 14 12.73 14.21 26.63
N SER A 15 11.42 14.02 26.56
CA SER A 15 10.45 14.94 27.13
C SER A 15 9.55 14.14 28.05
N ALA A 16 10.05 14.00 29.27
CA ALA A 16 9.27 13.68 30.45
C ALA A 16 8.42 14.90 30.81
N ALA A 17 7.11 14.73 30.81
CA ALA A 17 6.20 15.59 31.55
C ALA A 17 5.21 14.67 32.28
N CYS A 18 5.67 14.20 33.44
CA CYS A 18 4.84 13.69 34.51
C CYS A 18 3.80 14.75 34.88
N TRP A 19 2.52 14.44 34.71
CA TRP A 19 1.46 15.08 35.48
C TRP A 19 0.78 14.00 36.30
N ALA A 20 1.06 14.05 37.59
CA ALA A 20 0.52 13.16 38.61
C ALA A 20 -0.67 13.82 39.31
N VAL A 21 -1.47 12.96 39.94
CA VAL A 21 -2.38 13.20 41.07
C VAL A 21 -3.78 13.74 40.76
N ALA A 22 -4.79 12.88 40.94
CA ALA A 22 -5.76 12.99 42.03
C ALA A 22 -6.62 11.72 42.11
N ILE A 23 -6.38 10.93 43.17
CA ILE A 23 -7.21 9.78 43.56
C ILE A 23 -8.37 10.34 44.39
N ALA A 24 -9.60 10.25 43.88
CA ALA A 24 -10.82 10.52 44.63
C ALA A 24 -11.48 9.20 45.03
N THR A 25 -11.72 9.08 46.33
CA THR A 25 -12.23 7.91 47.05
C THR A 25 -13.77 7.80 47.03
N VAL A 26 -14.23 6.56 46.79
CA VAL A 26 -15.37 5.86 47.43
C VAL A 26 -16.80 6.29 47.08
N LEU A 27 -17.56 5.33 46.50
CA LEU A 27 -18.94 4.98 46.88
C LEU A 27 -19.23 3.52 46.42
N PRO A 28 -19.65 2.59 47.31
CA PRO A 28 -20.08 1.25 46.93
C PRO A 28 -21.56 1.28 46.52
N GLY A 29 -21.82 1.48 45.22
CA GLY A 29 -23.15 1.31 44.62
C GLY A 29 -23.25 -0.04 43.94
N SER A 30 -24.24 -0.84 44.35
CA SER A 30 -24.59 -2.16 43.83
C SER A 30 -24.60 -2.21 42.30
N PHE A 31 -23.53 -2.73 41.70
CA PHE A 31 -23.45 -3.02 40.28
C PHE A 31 -24.19 -4.33 40.03
N THR A 32 -25.42 -4.21 39.52
CA THR A 32 -26.11 -5.35 38.91
C THR A 32 -25.31 -5.75 37.67
N MET A 33 -24.63 -6.89 37.78
CA MET A 33 -23.86 -7.50 36.71
C MET A 33 -24.84 -8.05 35.65
N SER A 34 -25.35 -7.17 34.80
CA SER A 34 -26.10 -7.56 33.60
C SER A 34 -25.08 -8.03 32.56
N LEU A 35 -24.90 -9.35 32.50
CA LEU A 35 -24.08 -10.04 31.52
C LEU A 35 -24.76 -9.92 30.15
N THR A 36 -24.67 -8.75 29.54
CA THR A 36 -24.89 -8.60 28.11
C THR A 36 -23.69 -9.22 27.42
N ALA A 37 -23.92 -10.35 26.77
CA ALA A 37 -23.02 -10.91 25.80
C ALA A 37 -22.81 -9.86 24.72
N GLN A 38 -21.73 -9.08 24.84
CA GLN A 38 -21.29 -8.16 23.82
C GLN A 38 -20.74 -9.01 22.69
N GLU A 39 -21.64 -9.35 21.77
CA GLU A 39 -21.33 -9.85 20.44
C GLU A 39 -20.22 -8.94 19.88
N PRO A 40 -19.05 -9.47 19.49
CA PRO A 40 -17.97 -8.66 18.98
C PRO A 40 -18.49 -8.00 17.70
N ALA A 41 -18.88 -6.73 17.82
CA ALA A 41 -19.20 -5.89 16.68
C ALA A 41 -18.00 -5.97 15.75
N VAL A 42 -18.20 -6.67 14.64
CA VAL A 42 -17.26 -6.77 13.54
C VAL A 42 -16.98 -5.33 13.14
N THR A 43 -15.83 -4.81 13.57
CA THR A 43 -15.45 -3.41 13.36
C THR A 43 -15.42 -3.19 11.86
N ALA A 44 -16.44 -2.51 11.34
CA ALA A 44 -16.45 -2.09 9.95
C ALA A 44 -15.14 -1.33 9.70
N PRO A 45 -14.40 -1.63 8.62
CA PRO A 45 -13.14 -0.95 8.34
C PRO A 45 -13.38 0.55 8.35
N ALA A 46 -12.59 1.28 9.14
CA ALA A 46 -12.70 2.73 9.25
C ALA A 46 -12.69 3.35 7.85
N ALA A 47 -13.68 4.20 7.56
CA ALA A 47 -13.83 4.82 6.26
C ALA A 47 -12.55 5.62 5.95
N ARG A 48 -11.88 5.25 4.85
CA ARG A 48 -10.68 5.95 4.37
C ARG A 48 -11.02 7.39 4.01
N LEU A 49 -10.10 8.31 4.24
CA LEU A 49 -10.27 9.72 3.93
C LEU A 49 -10.33 9.94 2.41
N PRO A 50 -11.15 10.89 1.92
CA PRO A 50 -11.11 11.27 0.52
C PRO A 50 -9.76 11.89 0.17
N ILE A 51 -9.39 11.81 -1.10
CA ILE A 51 -8.20 12.46 -1.63
C ILE A 51 -8.42 13.99 -1.56
N PRO A 52 -7.48 14.76 -0.97
CA PRO A 52 -7.56 16.23 -0.94
C PRO A 52 -7.67 16.87 -2.33
N GLY A 53 -8.21 18.08 -2.43
CA GLY A 53 -8.32 18.77 -3.73
C GLY A 53 -6.96 19.14 -4.33
N GLU A 54 -6.83 19.20 -5.67
CA GLU A 54 -5.54 19.51 -6.31
C GLU A 54 -4.93 20.84 -5.87
N ALA A 55 -5.75 21.88 -5.65
CA ALA A 55 -5.27 23.20 -5.21
C ALA A 55 -4.61 23.11 -3.82
N GLU A 56 -5.28 22.43 -2.88
CA GLU A 56 -4.78 22.18 -1.52
C GLU A 56 -3.49 21.35 -1.56
N GLN A 57 -3.45 20.31 -2.40
CA GLN A 57 -2.24 19.50 -2.59
C GLN A 57 -1.07 20.36 -3.10
N ARG A 58 -1.29 21.27 -4.04
CA ARG A 58 -0.23 22.13 -4.59
C ARG A 58 0.30 23.11 -3.55
N GLU A 59 -0.58 23.73 -2.76
CA GLU A 59 -0.17 24.63 -1.67
C GLU A 59 0.59 23.88 -0.59
N ALA A 60 0.07 22.75 -0.13
CA ALA A 60 0.75 21.89 0.84
C ALA A 60 2.09 21.35 0.28
N THR A 61 2.18 21.03 -1.01
CA THR A 61 3.44 20.61 -1.66
C THR A 61 4.50 21.69 -1.58
N LYS A 62 4.14 22.95 -1.85
CA LYS A 62 5.07 24.08 -1.71
C LYS A 62 5.50 24.23 -0.26
N PHE A 63 4.55 24.27 0.67
CA PHE A 63 4.84 24.39 2.09
C PHE A 63 5.76 23.29 2.62
N VAL A 64 5.48 22.02 2.28
CA VAL A 64 6.31 20.88 2.68
C VAL A 64 7.69 20.95 2.03
N ARG A 65 7.78 21.34 0.75
CA ARG A 65 9.09 21.50 0.09
C ARG A 65 9.93 22.63 0.69
N ASP A 66 9.31 23.73 1.08
CA ASP A 66 9.99 24.83 1.75
C ASP A 66 10.45 24.41 3.15
N LEU A 67 9.63 23.65 3.89
CA LEU A 67 9.97 23.13 5.21
C LEU A 67 11.17 22.16 5.18
N PHE A 68 11.26 21.33 4.15
CA PHE A 68 12.33 20.33 3.98
C PHE A 68 13.38 20.75 2.93
N ALA A 69 13.49 22.05 2.63
CA ALA A 69 14.30 22.54 1.53
C ALA A 69 15.78 22.14 1.64
N ASP A 70 16.33 22.20 2.85
CA ASP A 70 17.71 21.83 3.14
C ASP A 70 17.95 20.33 2.93
N GLU A 71 17.02 19.49 3.37
CA GLU A 71 17.10 18.04 3.19
C GLU A 71 16.95 17.64 1.72
N PHE A 72 16.03 18.27 0.98
CA PHE A 72 15.91 18.07 -0.46
C PHE A 72 17.19 18.51 -1.20
N ALA A 73 17.80 19.62 -0.78
CA ALA A 73 19.07 20.09 -1.35
C ALA A 73 20.25 19.16 -1.02
N ALA A 74 20.24 18.55 0.17
CA ALA A 74 21.24 17.58 0.61
C ALA A 74 21.08 16.22 -0.08
N ALA A 75 19.85 15.80 -0.40
CA ALA A 75 19.52 14.48 -0.95
C ALA A 75 19.86 14.33 -2.45
N LYS A 76 21.15 14.32 -2.77
CA LYS A 76 21.63 14.24 -4.17
C LYS A 76 21.85 12.81 -4.62
N LYS A 77 22.26 11.93 -3.70
CA LYS A 77 22.54 10.52 -4.00
C LYS A 77 21.32 9.63 -3.74
N PRO A 78 21.23 8.45 -4.39
CA PRO A 78 20.13 7.52 -4.16
C PRO A 78 19.93 7.15 -2.68
N LEU A 79 21.02 6.89 -1.95
CA LEU A 79 20.94 6.55 -0.52
C LEU A 79 20.37 7.71 0.31
N GLU A 80 20.83 8.94 0.06
CA GLU A 80 20.36 10.14 0.76
C GLU A 80 18.87 10.41 0.46
N LYS A 81 18.44 10.22 -0.80
CA LYS A 81 17.03 10.29 -1.20
C LYS A 81 16.18 9.24 -0.49
N ASN A 82 16.68 8.02 -0.34
CA ASN A 82 16.02 6.95 0.40
C ASN A 82 15.91 7.30 1.91
N THR A 83 16.96 7.87 2.50
CA THR A 83 16.90 8.37 3.89
C THR A 83 15.85 9.46 4.05
N LEU A 84 15.80 10.43 3.14
CA LEU A 84 14.78 11.49 3.17
C LEU A 84 13.37 10.93 2.97
N ALA A 85 13.17 10.01 2.03
CA ALA A 85 11.89 9.34 1.81
C ALA A 85 11.37 8.65 3.09
N ASN A 86 12.25 7.95 3.82
CA ASN A 86 11.90 7.35 5.11
C ASN A 86 11.51 8.40 6.16
N SER A 87 12.22 9.53 6.23
CA SER A 87 11.89 10.62 7.14
C SER A 87 10.53 11.25 6.81
N LEU A 88 10.24 11.49 5.53
CA LEU A 88 8.95 11.99 5.09
C LEU A 88 7.82 10.99 5.37
N LEU A 89 8.05 9.69 5.19
CA LEU A 89 7.09 8.64 5.56
C LEU A 89 6.79 8.66 7.06
N LYS A 90 7.80 8.85 7.92
CA LYS A 90 7.57 8.99 9.37
C LYS A 90 6.73 10.22 9.69
N GLN A 91 7.01 11.36 9.05
CA GLN A 91 6.20 12.56 9.22
C GLN A 91 4.77 12.37 8.69
N ALA A 92 4.59 11.70 7.55
CA ALA A 92 3.27 11.39 6.99
C ALA A 92 2.41 10.51 7.90
N ASN A 93 3.06 9.70 8.74
CA ASN A 93 2.39 8.85 9.72
C ASN A 93 2.07 9.57 11.04
N ASP A 94 2.69 10.72 11.31
CA ASP A 94 2.44 11.49 12.51
C ASP A 94 1.01 12.07 12.49
N PRO A 95 0.14 11.70 13.47
CA PRO A 95 -1.25 12.12 13.51
C PRO A 95 -1.44 13.62 13.77
N THR A 96 -0.39 14.35 14.16
CA THR A 96 -0.46 15.81 14.38
C THR A 96 -0.52 16.61 13.09
N ASN A 97 -0.08 16.02 11.96
CA ASN A 97 -0.15 16.68 10.66
C ASN A 97 -1.58 16.72 10.11
N SER A 98 -1.92 17.79 9.40
CA SER A 98 -3.18 17.86 8.66
C SER A 98 -3.26 16.75 7.60
N SER A 99 -4.47 16.29 7.28
CA SER A 99 -4.69 15.25 6.26
C SER A 99 -4.10 15.62 4.91
N VAL A 100 -4.20 16.90 4.51
CA VAL A 100 -3.60 17.41 3.26
C VAL A 100 -2.07 17.29 3.29
N ASN A 101 -1.44 17.69 4.40
CA ASN A 101 0.01 17.58 4.54
C ASN A 101 0.48 16.12 4.58
N GLN A 102 -0.24 15.24 5.30
CA GLN A 102 0.06 13.80 5.30
C GLN A 102 0.02 13.23 3.89
N PHE A 103 -1.03 13.54 3.12
CA PHE A 103 -1.18 13.07 1.74
C PHE A 103 0.00 13.50 0.85
N VAL A 104 0.38 14.78 0.91
CA VAL A 104 1.52 15.33 0.16
C VAL A 104 2.85 14.72 0.62
N LEU A 105 3.02 14.48 1.92
CA LEU A 105 4.22 13.83 2.45
C LEU A 105 4.36 12.40 1.90
N TYR A 106 3.27 11.63 1.80
CA TYR A 106 3.30 10.31 1.13
C TYR A 106 3.70 10.43 -0.34
N GLN A 107 3.14 11.40 -1.08
CA GLN A 107 3.48 11.60 -2.49
C GLN A 107 4.96 11.94 -2.67
N LEU A 108 5.48 12.90 -1.90
CA LEU A 108 6.89 13.31 -1.98
C LEU A 108 7.84 12.19 -1.55
N ALA A 109 7.49 11.44 -0.50
CA ALA A 109 8.26 10.28 -0.06
C ALA A 109 8.33 9.21 -1.17
N ARG A 110 7.19 8.91 -1.81
CA ARG A 110 7.10 7.95 -2.90
C ARG A 110 7.94 8.39 -4.09
N ASP A 111 7.85 9.66 -4.50
CA ASP A 111 8.59 10.19 -5.64
C ASP A 111 10.11 10.13 -5.40
N LEU A 112 10.56 10.42 -4.16
CA LEU A 112 11.95 10.25 -3.76
C LEU A 112 12.38 8.78 -3.78
N ALA A 113 11.55 7.86 -3.27
CA ALA A 113 11.84 6.43 -3.27
C ALA A 113 11.98 5.89 -4.71
N VAL A 114 11.09 6.30 -5.62
CA VAL A 114 11.16 5.95 -7.05
C VAL A 114 12.42 6.54 -7.70
N SER A 115 12.78 7.78 -7.38
CA SER A 115 14.01 8.40 -7.88
C SER A 115 15.30 7.78 -7.31
N ALA A 116 15.22 7.11 -6.16
CA ALA A 116 16.31 6.41 -5.49
C ALA A 116 16.36 4.90 -5.80
N PRO A 117 15.66 4.47 -6.86
CA PRO A 117 15.15 3.10 -7.07
C PRO A 117 14.90 2.22 -5.84
N ALA A 118 14.36 2.76 -4.74
CA ALA A 118 14.05 2.00 -3.53
C ALA A 118 12.65 1.37 -3.64
N VAL A 119 12.57 0.20 -4.28
CA VAL A 119 11.29 -0.44 -4.66
C VAL A 119 10.47 -0.81 -3.42
N GLU A 120 11.07 -1.52 -2.46
CA GLU A 120 10.39 -1.92 -1.22
C GLU A 120 9.76 -0.72 -0.50
N LEU A 121 10.54 0.36 -0.35
CA LEU A 121 10.08 1.56 0.35
C LEU A 121 8.94 2.25 -0.41
N ALA A 122 9.03 2.37 -1.73
CA ALA A 122 7.97 2.97 -2.53
C ALA A 122 6.65 2.18 -2.39
N CYS A 123 6.72 0.84 -2.41
CA CYS A 123 5.57 -0.02 -2.17
C CYS A 123 5.01 0.14 -0.75
N GLN A 124 5.88 0.21 0.27
CA GLN A 124 5.48 0.42 1.65
C GLN A 124 4.75 1.76 1.83
N ILE A 125 5.28 2.84 1.26
CA ILE A 125 4.68 4.19 1.33
C ILE A 125 3.25 4.15 0.78
N ILE A 126 3.02 3.49 -0.36
CA ILE A 126 1.69 3.39 -0.96
C ILE A 126 0.73 2.58 -0.07
N VAL A 127 1.19 1.46 0.51
CA VAL A 127 0.37 0.67 1.44
C VAL A 127 0.00 1.49 2.68
N GLU A 128 0.92 2.26 3.26
CA GLU A 128 0.61 3.14 4.40
C GLU A 128 -0.34 4.29 4.01
N GLN A 129 -0.15 4.86 2.82
CA GLN A 129 -1.06 5.87 2.26
C GLN A 129 -2.48 5.30 2.09
N GLY A 130 -2.59 4.06 1.60
CA GLY A 130 -3.84 3.34 1.39
C GLY A 130 -4.63 3.01 2.64
N LYS A 131 -3.96 2.87 3.78
CA LYS A 131 -4.62 2.72 5.08
C LYS A 131 -5.38 3.98 5.49
N LYS A 132 -4.94 5.16 5.03
CA LYS A 132 -5.50 6.45 5.43
C LYS A 132 -6.40 7.07 4.37
N PHE A 133 -6.05 6.94 3.09
CA PHE A 133 -6.73 7.60 1.98
C PHE A 133 -7.39 6.59 1.04
N ALA A 134 -8.48 6.99 0.41
CA ALA A 134 -9.19 6.21 -0.59
C ALA A 134 -8.44 6.19 -1.94
N ILE A 135 -7.25 5.61 -1.93
CA ILE A 135 -6.42 5.35 -3.12
C ILE A 135 -6.50 3.87 -3.50
N ASP A 136 -6.22 3.59 -4.77
CA ASP A 136 -6.04 2.23 -5.28
C ASP A 136 -4.56 1.85 -5.15
N ASP A 137 -4.22 1.27 -3.99
CA ASP A 137 -2.84 0.88 -3.64
C ASP A 137 -2.23 -0.03 -4.70
N ASP A 138 -3.03 -0.99 -5.17
CA ASP A 138 -2.68 -1.98 -6.17
C ASP A 138 -2.28 -1.25 -7.47
N ALA A 139 -3.14 -0.39 -8.01
CA ALA A 139 -2.87 0.36 -9.23
C ALA A 139 -1.65 1.29 -9.12
N GLU A 140 -1.50 1.99 -7.99
CA GLU A 140 -0.36 2.87 -7.73
C GLU A 140 0.96 2.10 -7.65
N ILE A 141 0.96 0.90 -7.04
CA ILE A 141 2.15 0.06 -6.94
C ILE A 141 2.54 -0.50 -8.30
N ALA A 142 1.57 -0.94 -9.10
CA ALA A 142 1.83 -1.33 -10.48
C ALA A 142 2.48 -0.17 -11.28
N ALA A 143 1.99 1.06 -11.11
CA ALA A 143 2.58 2.24 -11.77
C ALA A 143 4.01 2.53 -11.31
N VAL A 144 4.33 2.34 -10.02
CA VAL A 144 5.70 2.46 -9.51
C VAL A 144 6.61 1.39 -10.12
N LEU A 145 6.17 0.14 -10.12
CA LEU A 145 6.94 -0.98 -10.67
C LEU A 145 7.17 -0.81 -12.18
N ASP A 146 6.18 -0.31 -12.92
CA ASP A 146 6.32 0.02 -14.35
C ASP A 146 7.40 1.10 -14.57
N LYS A 147 7.44 2.15 -13.73
CA LYS A 147 8.48 3.19 -13.80
C LYS A 147 9.87 2.64 -13.53
N VAL A 148 10.03 1.79 -12.51
CA VAL A 148 11.31 1.15 -12.18
C VAL A 148 11.74 0.21 -13.30
N ALA A 149 10.84 -0.63 -13.81
CA ALA A 149 11.09 -1.52 -14.93
C ALA A 149 11.49 -0.76 -16.20
N ALA A 150 10.91 0.42 -16.45
CA ALA A 150 11.26 1.28 -17.58
C ALA A 150 12.61 2.00 -17.42
N SER A 151 13.09 2.23 -16.20
CA SER A 151 14.34 2.94 -15.89
C SER A 151 15.62 2.12 -16.11
N ASP A 152 16.78 2.78 -16.21
CA ASP A 152 18.11 2.13 -16.27
C ASP A 152 18.66 1.76 -14.88
N ALA A 153 17.77 1.42 -13.95
CA ALA A 153 18.17 0.96 -12.62
C ALA A 153 19.07 -0.29 -12.70
N PRO A 154 20.01 -0.46 -11.77
CA PRO A 154 20.94 -1.58 -11.77
C PRO A 154 20.22 -2.93 -11.63
N ALA A 155 20.85 -4.01 -12.08
CA ALA A 155 20.21 -5.32 -12.19
C ALA A 155 19.63 -5.84 -10.87
N ASN A 156 20.27 -5.56 -9.73
CA ASN A 156 19.76 -5.93 -8.41
C ASN A 156 18.40 -5.28 -8.10
N VAL A 157 18.19 -4.01 -8.50
CA VAL A 157 16.92 -3.31 -8.35
C VAL A 157 15.87 -3.89 -9.31
N GLN A 158 16.26 -4.26 -10.53
CA GLN A 158 15.34 -4.93 -11.45
C GLN A 158 14.88 -6.28 -10.89
N VAL A 159 15.78 -7.04 -10.26
CA VAL A 159 15.44 -8.30 -9.56
C VAL A 159 14.49 -8.06 -8.38
N GLU A 160 14.72 -7.03 -7.57
CA GLU A 160 13.80 -6.64 -6.49
C GLU A 160 12.40 -6.28 -7.03
N ALA A 161 12.34 -5.49 -8.11
CA ALA A 161 11.09 -5.13 -8.77
C ALA A 161 10.34 -6.36 -9.31
N ILE A 162 11.06 -7.34 -9.87
CA ILE A 162 10.47 -8.62 -10.31
C ILE A 162 9.86 -9.34 -9.11
N GLY A 163 10.61 -9.49 -8.01
CA GLY A 163 10.15 -10.19 -6.81
C GLY A 163 8.90 -9.55 -6.19
N GLN A 164 8.89 -8.22 -6.08
CA GLN A 164 7.75 -7.45 -5.60
C GLN A 164 6.52 -7.59 -6.51
N ALA A 165 6.72 -7.48 -7.82
CA ALA A 165 5.64 -7.65 -8.81
C ALA A 165 5.05 -9.07 -8.77
N THR A 166 5.88 -10.12 -8.67
CA THR A 166 5.41 -11.51 -8.62
C THR A 166 4.67 -11.82 -7.33
N SER A 167 5.19 -11.39 -6.18
CA SER A 167 4.55 -11.61 -4.87
C SER A 167 3.17 -10.95 -4.83
N ARG A 168 3.06 -9.72 -5.33
CA ARG A 168 1.78 -9.00 -5.41
C ARG A 168 0.82 -9.59 -6.43
N ALA A 169 1.32 -10.08 -7.56
CA ALA A 169 0.49 -10.78 -8.52
C ALA A 169 -0.15 -12.04 -7.91
N GLU A 170 0.56 -12.77 -7.06
CA GLU A 170 0.04 -13.94 -6.34
C GLU A 170 -1.02 -13.56 -5.29
N ILE A 171 -0.89 -12.40 -4.64
CA ILE A 171 -1.96 -11.84 -3.79
C ILE A 171 -3.19 -11.51 -4.65
N ALA A 172 -3.00 -10.79 -5.75
CA ALA A 172 -4.10 -10.40 -6.64
C ALA A 172 -4.85 -11.59 -7.25
N VAL A 173 -4.15 -12.68 -7.60
CA VAL A 173 -4.77 -13.93 -8.05
C VAL A 173 -5.65 -14.55 -6.96
N ARG A 174 -5.19 -14.54 -5.70
CA ARG A 174 -5.98 -15.06 -4.56
C ARG A 174 -7.23 -14.23 -4.28
N GLU A 175 -7.17 -12.93 -4.57
CA GLU A 175 -8.31 -12.02 -4.49
C GLU A 175 -9.18 -12.02 -5.76
N GLU A 176 -8.92 -12.92 -6.71
CA GLU A 176 -9.63 -13.05 -7.99
C GLU A 176 -9.54 -11.77 -8.88
N LYS A 177 -8.56 -10.89 -8.59
CA LYS A 177 -8.23 -9.68 -9.35
C LYS A 177 -7.25 -9.99 -10.48
N PHE A 178 -7.66 -10.81 -11.44
CA PHE A 178 -6.78 -11.31 -12.51
C PHE A 178 -6.18 -10.20 -13.40
N ASP A 179 -6.94 -9.15 -13.71
CA ASP A 179 -6.44 -8.02 -14.50
C ASP A 179 -5.30 -7.30 -13.79
N HIS A 180 -5.39 -7.16 -12.47
CA HIS A 180 -4.35 -6.55 -11.66
C HIS A 180 -3.08 -7.41 -11.64
N ALA A 181 -3.23 -8.73 -11.44
CA ALA A 181 -2.13 -9.68 -11.49
C ALA A 181 -1.39 -9.64 -12.85
N LEU A 182 -2.13 -9.58 -13.96
CA LEU A 182 -1.53 -9.50 -15.31
C LEU A 182 -0.78 -8.18 -15.53
N ARG A 183 -1.29 -7.07 -15.00
CA ARG A 183 -0.60 -5.77 -15.07
C ARG A 183 0.74 -5.83 -14.33
N LEU A 184 0.77 -6.37 -13.11
CA LEU A 184 2.01 -6.54 -12.34
C LEU A 184 3.01 -7.44 -13.06
N LEU A 185 2.56 -8.57 -13.62
CA LEU A 185 3.43 -9.49 -14.37
C LEU A 185 3.98 -8.87 -15.67
N ARG A 186 3.27 -7.92 -16.28
CA ARG A 186 3.78 -7.16 -17.43
C ARG A 186 4.95 -6.25 -17.04
N GLY A 187 4.86 -5.58 -15.89
CA GLY A 187 5.97 -4.82 -15.31
C GLY A 187 7.16 -5.73 -15.00
N ALA A 188 6.92 -6.87 -14.35
CA ALA A 188 7.93 -7.89 -14.07
C ALA A 188 8.63 -8.40 -15.34
N LEU A 189 7.88 -8.62 -16.42
CA LEU A 189 8.44 -9.07 -17.70
C LEU A 189 9.36 -8.01 -18.32
N THR A 190 9.00 -6.73 -18.18
CA THR A 190 9.82 -5.60 -18.67
C THR A 190 11.13 -5.51 -17.88
N ALA A 191 11.08 -5.67 -16.56
CA ALA A 191 12.26 -5.72 -15.70
C ALA A 191 13.14 -6.96 -15.98
N ALA A 192 12.54 -8.14 -16.16
CA ALA A 192 13.24 -9.40 -16.46
C ALA A 192 14.02 -9.35 -17.78
N ARG A 193 13.52 -8.62 -18.79
CA ARG A 193 14.28 -8.41 -20.03
C ARG A 193 15.58 -7.64 -19.80
N LYS A 194 15.65 -6.80 -18.76
CA LYS A 194 16.84 -6.01 -18.42
C LYS A 194 17.88 -6.79 -17.63
N THR A 195 17.48 -7.82 -16.88
CA THR A 195 18.41 -8.66 -16.11
C THR A 195 19.22 -9.60 -17.01
N ARG A 196 18.76 -9.86 -18.25
CA ARG A 196 19.39 -10.77 -19.23
C ARG A 196 19.46 -12.24 -18.77
N GLU A 197 18.63 -12.61 -17.80
CA GLU A 197 18.49 -13.98 -17.32
C GLU A 197 17.32 -14.68 -18.04
N PRO A 198 17.59 -15.60 -18.99
CA PRO A 198 16.53 -16.20 -19.81
C PRO A 198 15.57 -17.08 -19.00
N GLU A 199 16.04 -17.69 -17.90
CA GLU A 199 15.20 -18.53 -17.03
C GLU A 199 14.16 -17.71 -16.28
N VAL A 200 14.54 -16.52 -15.78
CA VAL A 200 13.60 -15.58 -15.14
C VAL A 200 12.53 -15.13 -16.14
N LEU A 201 12.92 -14.84 -17.39
CA LEU A 201 11.96 -14.46 -18.42
C LEU A 201 10.94 -15.57 -18.71
N LYS A 202 11.39 -16.83 -18.81
CA LYS A 202 10.50 -17.99 -19.00
C LYS A 202 9.53 -18.14 -17.82
N GLU A 203 10.04 -18.06 -16.59
CA GLU A 203 9.22 -18.19 -15.38
C GLU A 203 8.09 -17.14 -15.35
N ILE A 204 8.40 -15.88 -15.64
CA ILE A 204 7.38 -14.81 -15.67
C ILE A 204 6.34 -15.03 -16.76
N ILE A 205 6.77 -15.49 -17.95
CA ILE A 205 5.84 -15.82 -19.05
C ILE A 205 4.93 -16.98 -18.66
N GLU A 206 5.47 -18.05 -18.08
CA GLU A 206 4.70 -19.19 -17.61
C GLU A 206 3.71 -18.80 -16.52
N ARG A 207 4.12 -17.98 -15.56
CA ARG A 207 3.25 -17.44 -14.51
C ARG A 207 2.12 -16.62 -15.14
N GLY A 208 2.41 -15.75 -16.11
CA GLY A 208 1.39 -14.99 -16.86
C GLY A 208 0.38 -15.89 -17.56
N ARG A 209 0.83 -16.96 -18.23
CA ARG A 209 -0.05 -17.95 -18.86
C ARG A 209 -0.97 -18.64 -17.86
N LYS A 210 -0.46 -19.02 -16.69
CA LYS A 210 -1.25 -19.63 -15.60
C LYS A 210 -2.36 -18.69 -15.14
N VAL A 211 -2.03 -17.41 -14.91
CA VAL A 211 -3.02 -16.39 -14.52
C VAL A 211 -4.09 -16.18 -15.60
N THR A 212 -3.70 -16.11 -16.87
CA THR A 212 -4.67 -16.02 -17.98
C THR A 212 -5.56 -17.27 -18.07
N ALA A 213 -5.02 -18.47 -17.84
CA ALA A 213 -5.81 -19.70 -17.83
C ALA A 213 -6.82 -19.70 -16.67
N GLN A 214 -6.39 -19.29 -15.46
CA GLN A 214 -7.28 -19.13 -14.31
C GLN A 214 -8.38 -18.11 -14.59
N SER A 215 -8.05 -16.93 -15.13
CA SER A 215 -9.04 -15.92 -15.49
C SER A 215 -10.11 -16.46 -16.47
N LYS A 216 -9.72 -17.28 -17.45
CA LYS A 216 -10.65 -17.94 -18.38
C LYS A 216 -11.53 -18.98 -17.70
N GLU A 217 -11.00 -19.71 -16.73
CA GLU A 217 -11.80 -20.68 -15.96
C GLU A 217 -12.90 -19.96 -15.16
N PHE A 218 -12.58 -18.79 -14.58
CA PHE A 218 -13.51 -17.95 -13.85
C PHE A 218 -14.58 -17.27 -14.71
N THR A 219 -14.23 -16.92 -15.96
CA THR A 219 -15.14 -16.23 -16.89
C THR A 219 -15.87 -17.16 -17.86
N GLY A 220 -15.52 -18.45 -17.88
CA GLY A 220 -16.08 -19.43 -18.78
C GLY A 220 -17.53 -19.83 -18.44
N PRO A 221 -18.33 -20.27 -19.43
CA PRO A 221 -19.74 -20.64 -19.24
C PRO A 221 -19.97 -21.83 -18.28
N ASN A 222 -18.91 -22.54 -17.89
CA ASN A 222 -18.94 -23.73 -17.04
C ASN A 222 -18.39 -23.48 -15.62
N TRP A 223 -18.11 -22.21 -15.26
CA TRP A 223 -17.54 -21.85 -13.95
C TRP A 223 -18.44 -22.26 -12.77
N GLY A 224 -19.75 -22.03 -12.86
CA GLY A 224 -20.70 -22.33 -11.79
C GLY A 224 -20.95 -23.83 -11.57
N GLU A 225 -20.90 -24.63 -12.64
CA GLU A 225 -21.25 -26.05 -12.63
C GLU A 225 -20.09 -26.93 -12.14
N LYS A 226 -18.83 -26.53 -12.38
CA LYS A 226 -17.64 -27.24 -11.88
C LYS A 226 -17.37 -27.05 -10.38
N ARG A 227 -17.72 -25.89 -9.79
CA ARG A 227 -17.37 -25.56 -8.39
C ARG A 227 -18.34 -26.16 -7.37
N TRP A 228 -19.55 -26.54 -7.78
CA TRP A 228 -20.60 -27.03 -6.89
C TRP A 228 -21.39 -28.23 -7.47
N PRO A 229 -20.83 -29.45 -7.44
CA PRO A 229 -21.53 -30.63 -7.96
C PRO A 229 -22.82 -31.03 -7.19
N HIS A 230 -23.11 -30.40 -6.04
CA HIS A 230 -24.23 -30.77 -5.16
C HIS A 230 -25.08 -29.62 -4.58
N ARG A 231 -25.07 -28.41 -5.16
CA ARG A 231 -26.13 -27.45 -4.84
C ARG A 231 -27.31 -27.68 -5.78
N PRO A 232 -28.48 -28.12 -5.30
CA PRO A 232 -29.67 -28.11 -6.14
C PRO A 232 -29.89 -26.66 -6.59
N MET A 233 -30.03 -26.47 -7.91
CA MET A 233 -30.49 -25.21 -8.49
C MET A 233 -31.76 -24.81 -7.76
N ILE A 234 -31.67 -23.83 -6.87
CA ILE A 234 -32.84 -23.02 -6.55
C ILE A 234 -33.05 -22.21 -7.81
N GLN A 235 -33.88 -22.76 -8.71
CA GLN A 235 -34.40 -22.06 -9.87
C GLN A 235 -34.75 -20.63 -9.43
N PRO A 236 -34.35 -19.58 -10.18
CA PRO A 236 -34.83 -18.25 -9.88
C PRO A 236 -36.36 -18.35 -9.86
N ARG A 237 -36.98 -18.07 -8.71
CA ARG A 237 -38.43 -17.89 -8.64
C ARG A 237 -38.73 -16.84 -9.67
N ILE A 238 -39.29 -17.29 -10.80
CA ILE A 238 -39.92 -16.46 -11.80
C ILE A 238 -41.00 -15.72 -11.00
N TRP A 239 -40.71 -14.50 -10.59
CA TRP A 239 -41.73 -13.60 -10.12
C TRP A 239 -42.69 -13.47 -11.31
N PRO A 240 -43.97 -13.83 -11.19
CA PRO A 240 -44.91 -13.55 -12.25
C PRO A 240 -44.92 -12.03 -12.44
N SER A 241 -44.37 -11.61 -13.58
CA SER A 241 -44.55 -10.29 -14.14
C SER A 241 -46.03 -9.98 -14.09
N VAL A 242 -46.42 -9.07 -13.19
CA VAL A 242 -47.76 -8.50 -13.19
C VAL A 242 -47.88 -7.75 -14.50
N ALA A 243 -48.45 -8.44 -15.49
CA ALA A 243 -48.79 -7.89 -16.78
C ALA A 243 -49.84 -6.81 -16.58
N THR A 244 -49.57 -5.70 -17.25
CA THR A 244 -50.32 -4.47 -17.38
C THR A 244 -51.65 -4.66 -18.12
N CYS A 245 -52.60 -3.78 -17.77
CA CYS A 245 -53.66 -3.20 -18.62
C CYS A 245 -54.95 -3.99 -18.91
N GLY A 246 -56.08 -3.32 -18.66
CA GLY A 246 -57.43 -3.69 -19.06
C GLY A 246 -58.49 -3.06 -18.17
#